data_AF-A0A059D773-F1
#
_entry.id   AF-A0A059D773-F1
#
_cell.length_a   1.000
_cell.length_b   1.000
_cell.length_c   1.000
_cell.angle_alpha   90.00
_cell.angle_beta   90.00
_cell.angle_gamma   90.00
#
_symmetry.space_group_name_H-M   'P 1'
#
loop_
_entity.id
_entity.type
_entity.pdbx_description
1 polymer ?
#
loop_
_entity_poly.entity_id
_entity_poly.type
_entity_poly.pdbx_seq_one_letter_code
_entity_poly.pdbx_strand_id
1 'polypeptide(L)'
;MGLLSKGLGMSSGKLYELTCLETRAMVGIYYLYCPQLNRTISLTSHTNPGLITFLMQDQWVDVTPVLGALVVNIGNILRHKSVDHWVLANPNQEPHVSVAFICNPSNYENEFRPFSELISSDKLTAFW
;
A
#
# COMPACT_ATOMS: atom_id res chain seq x y z
N MET A 1 1.40 8.77 10.95
CA MET A 1 0.13 9.23 10.33
C MET A 1 -0.02 10.74 10.30
N GLY A 2 0.26 11.49 11.38
CA GLY A 2 0.23 12.95 11.31
C GLY A 2 1.17 13.58 10.27
N LEU A 3 2.33 12.95 10.01
CA LEU A 3 3.22 13.33 8.91
C LEU A 3 2.58 13.12 7.53
N LEU A 4 1.84 12.02 7.33
CA LEU A 4 1.14 11.76 6.07
C LEU A 4 0.04 12.81 5.85
N SER A 5 -0.75 13.12 6.88
CA SER A 5 -1.77 14.18 6.80
C SER A 5 -1.15 15.53 6.42
N LYS A 6 -0.03 15.91 7.05
CA LYS A 6 0.71 17.14 6.70
C LYS A 6 1.23 17.11 5.25
N GLY A 7 1.78 15.98 4.80
CA GLY A 7 2.24 15.80 3.43
C GLY A 7 1.13 15.88 2.38
N LEU A 8 -0.11 15.58 2.78
CA LEU A 8 -1.33 15.78 1.99
C LEU A 8 -1.90 17.21 2.12
N GLY A 9 -1.29 18.11 2.88
CA GLY A 9 -1.78 19.48 3.07
C GLY A 9 -2.92 19.61 4.10
N MET A 10 -3.14 18.59 4.93
CA MET A 10 -4.18 18.56 5.96
C MET A 10 -3.60 18.75 7.37
N SER A 11 -4.46 19.00 8.36
CA SER A 11 -4.06 18.97 9.77
C SER A 11 -3.55 17.59 10.18
N SER A 12 -2.59 17.51 11.11
CA SER A 12 -1.98 16.23 11.52
C SER A 12 -2.95 15.24 12.18
N GLY A 13 -4.12 15.70 12.64
CA GLY A 13 -5.16 14.85 13.23
C GLY A 13 -6.15 14.29 12.22
N LYS A 14 -6.22 14.84 11.00
CA LYS A 14 -7.32 14.59 10.07
C LYS A 14 -7.55 13.11 9.74
N LEU A 15 -6.49 12.36 9.45
CA LEU A 15 -6.60 10.93 9.12
C LEU A 15 -7.00 10.06 10.32
N TYR A 16 -6.75 10.53 11.54
CA TYR A 16 -7.18 9.86 12.76
C TYR A 16 -8.67 10.12 13.04
N GLU A 17 -9.11 11.37 12.88
CA GLU A 17 -10.52 11.77 13.02
C GLU A 17 -11.44 11.01 12.05
N LEU A 18 -10.93 10.70 10.86
CA LEU A 18 -11.65 9.94 9.83
C LEU A 18 -11.54 8.43 10.00
N THR A 19 -11.09 7.98 11.18
CA THR A 19 -10.98 6.57 11.57
C THR A 19 -10.21 5.67 10.60
N CYS A 20 -9.34 6.26 9.76
CA CYS A 20 -8.63 5.59 8.65
C CYS A 20 -7.57 4.56 9.11
N LEU A 21 -7.48 4.28 10.42
CA LEU A 21 -6.45 3.48 11.08
C LEU A 21 -7.00 2.45 12.07
N GLU A 22 -8.32 2.42 12.23
CA GLU A 22 -8.99 1.59 13.23
C GLU A 22 -9.04 0.12 12.80
N THR A 23 -9.15 -0.15 11.50
CA THR A 23 -9.09 -1.50 10.96
C THR A 23 -7.69 -1.79 10.42
N ARG A 24 -7.10 -2.90 10.88
CA ARG A 24 -5.78 -3.35 10.45
C ARG A 24 -5.86 -4.80 9.97
N ALA A 25 -5.24 -5.08 8.84
CA ALA A 25 -5.07 -6.44 8.35
C ALA A 25 -3.58 -6.75 8.26
N MET A 26 -3.22 -7.99 8.59
CA MET A 26 -1.86 -8.51 8.40
C MET A 26 -1.93 -9.66 7.41
N VAL A 27 -1.11 -9.59 6.37
CA VAL A 27 -1.04 -10.59 5.31
C VAL A 27 0.38 -11.14 5.27
N GLY A 28 0.53 -12.43 5.54
CA GLY A 28 1.77 -13.16 5.31
C GLY A 28 1.81 -13.67 3.87
N ILE A 29 2.90 -13.42 3.17
CA ILE A 29 3.09 -13.82 1.77
C ILE A 29 4.34 -14.71 1.71
N TYR A 30 4.18 -15.90 1.14
CA TYR A 30 5.24 -16.90 1.04
C TYR A 30 5.58 -17.13 -0.44
N TYR A 31 6.80 -16.79 -0.82
CA TYR A 31 7.28 -16.85 -2.21
C TYR A 31 8.07 -18.13 -2.44
N LEU A 32 7.40 -19.15 -2.99
CA LEU A 32 8.03 -20.43 -3.32
C LEU A 32 8.90 -20.33 -4.58
N TYR A 33 9.96 -21.16 -4.62
CA TYR A 33 10.81 -21.32 -5.79
C TYR A 33 10.00 -21.57 -7.06
N CYS A 34 10.36 -20.88 -8.14
CA CYS A 34 9.77 -21.04 -9.46
C CYS A 34 10.85 -21.33 -10.51
N PRO A 35 10.84 -22.52 -11.15
CA PRO A 35 11.78 -22.86 -12.21
C PRO A 35 11.48 -22.17 -13.55
N GLN A 36 10.30 -21.57 -13.73
CA GLN A 36 9.85 -20.99 -15.00
C GLN A 36 9.52 -19.50 -14.88
N LEU A 37 10.53 -18.70 -14.52
CA LEU A 37 10.40 -17.26 -14.23
C LEU A 37 9.74 -16.45 -15.35
N ASN A 38 9.98 -16.80 -16.62
CA ASN A 38 9.41 -16.09 -17.76
C ASN A 38 7.93 -16.45 -18.05
N ARG A 39 7.34 -17.36 -17.27
CA ARG A 39 5.96 -17.85 -17.44
C ARG A 39 5.11 -17.69 -16.19
N THR A 40 5.65 -17.14 -15.11
CA THR A 40 4.96 -17.06 -13.83
C THR A 40 5.29 -15.73 -13.15
N ILE A 41 4.27 -15.14 -12.54
CA ILE A 41 4.41 -13.99 -11.67
C ILE A 41 3.87 -14.39 -10.29
N SER A 42 4.54 -13.97 -9.22
CA SER A 42 4.08 -14.35 -7.88
C SER A 42 2.86 -13.54 -7.45
N LEU A 43 2.84 -12.27 -7.82
CA LEU A 43 1.72 -11.38 -7.55
C LEU A 43 1.53 -10.48 -8.75
N THR A 44 0.36 -10.57 -9.36
CA THR A 44 -0.02 -9.76 -10.53
C THR A 44 -0.01 -8.27 -10.19
N SER A 45 0.11 -7.41 -11.21
CA SER A 45 0.04 -5.96 -11.03
C SER A 45 -1.25 -5.56 -10.32
N HIS A 46 -1.12 -4.79 -9.24
CA HIS A 46 -2.24 -4.28 -8.46
C HIS A 46 -1.85 -3.01 -7.69
N THR A 47 -2.85 -2.27 -7.22
CA THR A 47 -2.69 -1.23 -6.19
C THR A 47 -2.93 -1.83 -4.81
N ASN A 48 -2.26 -1.27 -3.79
CA ASN A 48 -2.49 -1.71 -2.42
C ASN A 48 -3.92 -1.33 -1.96
N PRO A 49 -4.65 -2.24 -1.30
CA PRO A 49 -5.93 -1.89 -0.72
C PRO A 49 -5.73 -0.97 0.49
N GLY A 50 -6.74 -0.17 0.81
CA GLY A 50 -6.77 0.62 2.03
C GLY A 50 -6.06 1.98 1.90
N LEU A 51 -5.66 2.53 3.04
CA LEU A 51 -5.05 3.86 3.12
C LEU A 51 -3.54 3.79 2.90
N ILE A 52 -2.87 2.88 3.61
CA ILE A 52 -1.42 2.74 3.63
C ILE A 52 -1.05 1.30 3.97
N THR A 53 -0.02 0.81 3.31
CA THR A 53 0.55 -0.52 3.55
C THR A 53 2.00 -0.37 3.99
N PHE A 54 2.36 -1.05 5.07
CA PHE A 54 3.72 -1.24 5.52
C PHE A 54 4.14 -2.66 5.18
N LEU A 55 5.21 -2.81 4.40
CA LEU A 55 5.71 -4.09 3.94
C LEU A 55 7.07 -4.34 4.58
N MET A 56 7.15 -5.42 5.34
CA MET A 56 8.39 -5.98 5.87
C MET A 56 8.75 -7.18 5.01
N GLN A 57 9.98 -7.21 4.50
CA GLN A 57 10.46 -8.26 3.61
C GLN A 57 11.96 -8.45 3.81
N ASP A 58 12.41 -9.68 3.68
CA ASP A 58 13.79 -10.12 3.87
C ASP A 58 14.67 -9.87 2.63
N GLN A 59 14.14 -10.12 1.42
CA GLN A 59 14.85 -10.00 0.15
C GLN A 59 13.98 -9.46 -0.97
N TRP A 60 14.57 -8.68 -1.87
CA TRP A 60 13.96 -8.18 -3.09
C TRP A 60 14.91 -8.39 -4.27
N VAL A 61 14.36 -8.64 -5.44
CA VAL A 61 15.16 -8.79 -6.67
C VAL A 61 15.55 -7.42 -7.24
N ASP A 62 14.58 -6.49 -7.36
CA ASP A 62 14.79 -5.20 -8.06
C ASP A 62 14.81 -3.96 -7.14
N VAL A 63 14.50 -4.11 -5.84
CA VAL A 63 14.50 -3.01 -4.86
C VAL A 63 15.47 -3.37 -3.75
N THR A 64 16.69 -2.84 -3.74
CA THR A 64 17.70 -3.26 -2.74
C THR A 64 17.14 -3.18 -1.31
N PRO A 65 17.02 -4.31 -0.58
CA PRO A 65 16.52 -4.29 0.78
C PRO A 65 17.50 -3.54 1.66
N VAL A 66 16.98 -2.61 2.47
CA VAL A 66 17.74 -1.98 3.55
C VAL A 66 17.40 -2.71 4.84
N LEU A 67 18.40 -3.25 5.52
CA LEU A 67 18.21 -3.98 6.77
C LEU A 67 17.49 -3.10 7.79
N GLY A 68 16.38 -3.60 8.33
CA GLY A 68 15.55 -2.88 9.31
C GLY A 68 14.65 -1.79 8.72
N ALA A 69 14.61 -1.63 7.40
CA ALA A 69 13.68 -0.71 6.74
C ALA A 69 12.32 -1.37 6.46
N LEU A 70 11.29 -0.52 6.35
CA LEU A 70 9.97 -0.90 5.88
C LEU A 70 9.70 -0.18 4.55
N VAL A 71 9.11 -0.90 3.61
CA VAL A 71 8.55 -0.28 2.42
C VAL A 71 7.16 0.25 2.78
N VAL A 72 6.88 1.51 2.45
CA VAL A 72 5.61 2.15 2.76
C VAL A 72 4.94 2.56 1.46
N ASN A 73 3.79 1.98 1.18
CA ASN A 73 3.03 2.24 -0.04
C ASN A 73 1.69 2.89 0.28
N ILE A 74 1.29 3.85 -0.54
CA ILE A 74 0.00 4.51 -0.43
C ILE A 74 -1.06 3.62 -1.10
N GLY A 75 -2.13 3.34 -0.35
CA GLY A 75 -3.23 2.51 -0.82
C GLY A 75 -4.25 3.27 -1.67
N ASN A 76 -5.16 2.51 -2.25
CA ASN A 76 -6.15 3.00 -3.21
C ASN A 76 -7.22 3.92 -2.60
N ILE A 77 -7.30 4.12 -1.28
CA ILE A 77 -8.16 5.16 -0.69
C ILE A 77 -7.57 6.54 -0.98
N LEU A 78 -6.25 6.65 -1.09
CA LEU A 78 -5.52 7.86 -1.47
C LEU A 78 -5.11 7.81 -2.95
N ARG A 79 -6.05 7.42 -3.84
CA ARG A 79 -5.85 7.07 -5.27
C ARG A 79 -4.77 7.85 -6.02
N HIS A 80 -4.73 9.17 -5.88
CA HIS A 80 -3.82 10.09 -6.58
C HIS A 80 -2.32 9.82 -6.35
N LYS A 81 -1.99 9.01 -5.35
CA LYS A 81 -0.62 8.63 -4.99
C LYS A 81 -0.43 7.12 -4.89
N SER A 82 -1.47 6.34 -5.16
CA SER A 82 -1.35 4.88 -5.20
C SER A 82 -0.69 4.47 -6.50
N VAL A 83 0.24 3.51 -6.41
CA VAL A 83 1.02 3.03 -7.54
C VAL A 83 0.76 1.55 -7.74
N ASP A 84 0.72 1.14 -9.01
CA ASP A 84 0.72 -0.27 -9.35
C ASP A 84 2.06 -0.89 -8.98
N HIS A 85 1.99 -2.11 -8.49
CA HIS A 85 3.16 -2.93 -8.18
C HIS A 85 2.85 -4.40 -8.42
N TRP A 86 3.89 -5.17 -8.72
CA TRP A 86 3.84 -6.61 -8.94
C TRP A 86 5.06 -7.25 -8.32
N VAL A 87 5.02 -8.57 -8.16
CA VAL A 87 6.15 -9.34 -7.62
C VAL A 87 6.51 -10.46 -8.58
N LEU A 88 7.75 -10.43 -9.06
CA LEU A 88 8.31 -11.49 -9.90
C LEU A 88 8.31 -12.83 -9.14
N ALA A 89 8.23 -13.93 -9.87
CA ALA A 89 8.37 -15.25 -9.27
C ALA A 89 9.78 -15.42 -8.65
N ASN A 90 9.87 -16.16 -7.55
CA ASN A 90 11.12 -16.34 -6.82
C ASN A 90 12.09 -17.25 -7.60
N PRO A 91 13.28 -16.78 -8.01
CA PRO A 91 14.30 -17.59 -8.67
C PRO A 91 15.11 -18.47 -7.73
N ASN A 92 15.10 -18.18 -6.43
CA ASN A 92 15.95 -18.85 -5.44
C ASN A 92 15.27 -20.11 -4.93
N GLN A 93 16.08 -21.12 -4.56
CA GLN A 93 15.55 -22.36 -3.98
C GLN A 93 15.00 -22.14 -2.57
N GLU A 94 15.57 -21.20 -1.83
CA GLU A 94 15.07 -20.77 -0.54
C GLU A 94 13.78 -19.95 -0.71
N PRO A 95 12.72 -20.26 0.05
CA PRO A 95 11.53 -19.43 0.09
C PRO A 95 11.81 -18.08 0.74
N HIS A 96 11.18 -17.03 0.23
CA HIS A 96 11.17 -15.70 0.86
C HIS A 96 9.83 -15.43 1.52
N VAL A 97 9.85 -14.60 2.56
CA VAL A 97 8.65 -14.24 3.30
C VAL A 97 8.51 -12.73 3.40
N SER A 98 7.31 -12.26 3.09
CA SER A 98 6.91 -10.89 3.37
C SER A 98 5.73 -10.84 4.31
N VAL A 99 5.67 -9.78 5.11
CA VAL A 99 4.52 -9.45 5.93
C VAL A 99 4.05 -8.06 5.54
N ALA A 100 2.84 -7.98 5.01
CA ALA A 100 2.17 -6.72 4.72
C ALA A 100 1.21 -6.38 5.86
N PHE A 101 1.32 -5.15 6.36
CA PHE A 101 0.42 -4.57 7.34
C PHE A 101 -0.37 -3.44 6.69
N ILE A 102 -1.69 -3.63 6.57
CA ILE A 102 -2.58 -2.78 5.80
C ILE A 102 -3.48 -2.02 6.78
N CYS A 103 -3.45 -0.70 6.71
CA CYS A 103 -4.33 0.17 7.46
C CYS A 103 -5.56 0.54 6.62
N ASN A 104 -6.74 0.23 7.15
CA ASN A 104 -8.03 0.51 6.55
C ASN A 104 -8.87 1.42 7.46
N PRO A 105 -9.79 2.19 6.89
CA PRO A 105 -10.87 2.82 7.65
C PRO A 105 -11.77 1.77 8.32
N SER A 106 -12.36 2.14 9.46
CA SER A 106 -13.29 1.27 10.18
C SER A 106 -14.66 1.17 9.55
N ASN A 107 -15.12 2.21 8.86
CA ASN A 107 -16.49 2.27 8.38
C ASN A 107 -16.56 2.17 6.85
N TYR A 108 -16.89 0.98 6.35
CA TYR A 108 -17.13 0.73 4.93
C TYR A 108 -18.48 1.27 4.45
N GLU A 109 -19.38 1.68 5.35
CA GLU A 109 -20.66 2.30 4.99
C GLU A 109 -20.55 3.81 4.76
N ASN A 110 -19.41 4.41 5.14
CA ASN A 110 -19.14 5.79 4.78
C ASN A 110 -18.80 5.87 3.29
N GLU A 111 -19.54 6.72 2.57
CA GLU A 111 -19.18 7.09 1.21
C GLU A 111 -17.81 7.77 1.21
N PHE A 112 -16.80 7.11 0.65
CA PHE A 112 -15.46 7.68 0.54
C PHE A 112 -15.49 8.83 -0.46
N ARG A 113 -15.41 10.04 0.07
CA ARG A 113 -15.30 11.28 -0.70
C ARG A 113 -13.87 11.83 -0.60
N PRO A 114 -13.37 12.54 -1.62
CA PRO A 114 -12.13 13.27 -1.57
C PRO A 114 -12.18 14.22 -0.39
N PHE A 115 -11.07 14.30 0.34
CA PHE A 115 -10.94 15.28 1.40
C PHE A 115 -11.18 16.65 0.79
N SER A 116 -12.04 17.46 1.41
CA SER A 116 -12.36 18.79 0.92
C SER A 116 -11.10 19.67 0.81
N GLU A 117 -10.11 19.41 1.66
CA GLU A 117 -8.78 20.02 1.63
C GLU A 117 -7.95 19.67 0.38
N LEU A 118 -8.28 18.57 -0.30
CA LEU A 118 -7.64 18.10 -1.54
C LEU A 118 -8.40 18.48 -2.81
N ILE A 119 -9.59 19.06 -2.69
CA ILE A 119 -10.41 19.52 -3.82
C ILE A 119 -9.99 20.95 -4.17
N SER A 120 -9.44 21.16 -5.36
CA SER A 120 -9.13 22.48 -5.91
C SER A 120 -9.96 22.76 -7.16
N SER A 121 -10.35 24.00 -7.41
CA SER A 121 -11.12 24.42 -8.61
C SER A 121 -10.49 23.96 -9.93
N ASP A 122 -9.17 23.80 -9.95
CA ASP A 122 -8.39 23.56 -11.17
C ASP A 122 -8.08 22.07 -11.42
N LYS A 123 -8.48 21.17 -10.50
CA LYS A 123 -8.36 19.72 -10.67
C LYS A 123 -9.75 19.12 -10.70
N LEU A 124 -10.16 18.65 -11.88
CA LEU A 124 -11.31 17.77 -12.01
C LEU A 124 -11.17 16.64 -10.98
N THR A 125 -12.09 16.60 -10.02
CA THR A 125 -12.25 15.52 -9.06
C THR A 125 -12.68 14.29 -9.86
N ALA A 126 -11.69 13.55 -10.36
CA ALA A 126 -11.91 12.33 -11.10
C ALA A 126 -12.21 11.20 -10.11
N PHE A 127 -13.50 10.90 -9.95
CA PHE A 127 -13.95 9.61 -9.46
C PHE A 127 -14.21 8.73 -10.68
N TRP A 128 -13.48 7.63 -10.82
CA TRP A 128 -13.75 6.59 -11.81
C TRP A 128 -13.62 5.22 -11.17
#